data_AF-A0A7X7RF99-F1
#
_entry.id   AF-A0A7X7RF99-F1
#
_cell.length_a   1.000
_cell.length_b   1.000
_cell.length_c   1.000
_cell.angle_alpha   90.00
_cell.angle_beta   90.00
_cell.angle_gamma   90.00
#
_symmetry.space_group_name_H-M   'P 1'
#
loop_
_entity.id
_entity.type
_entity.pdbx_description
1 polymer ?
#
loop_
_entity_poly.entity_id
_entity_poly.type
_entity_poly.pdbx_seq_one_letter_code
_entity_poly.pdbx_strand_id
1 'polypeptide(L)'
;VTGGWDYGLAPGERDDTSVMGWAAQALKAAMMADFYSDPEALLRASKLSVKGFQKNAHADGGFGYVGPGRGGLSSVGTLCMQFHHAGNYPEARKTLELMDTWKPVWVGSMPGLKLGKGEKPASASAPGVAPGGSSQYYYYYATQAKFQAGGTTWEKWNAAMWPEYVKAQFVEEKAIADPKGEMQDIGWWENADAHSDRPVMDTCLAALQLMVYYRYLPTFKAVDIPDEVAATAQESSDIKVDVNL
;
A
#
# COMPACT_ATOMS: atom_id res chain seq x y z
N VAL A 1 17.48 -19.32 -9.19
CA VAL A 1 16.03 -19.08 -9.32
C VAL A 1 15.62 -18.09 -8.25
N THR A 2 15.18 -16.92 -8.67
CA THR A 2 14.53 -15.94 -7.78
C THR A 2 13.10 -16.40 -7.52
N GLY A 3 12.57 -16.13 -6.33
CA GLY A 3 11.21 -16.53 -5.96
C GLY A 3 10.13 -15.58 -6.44
N GLY A 4 10.39 -14.84 -7.52
CA GLY A 4 9.47 -13.83 -8.02
C GLY A 4 8.45 -14.38 -9.01
N TRP A 5 7.56 -13.49 -9.43
CA TRP A 5 6.41 -13.80 -10.28
C TRP A 5 6.34 -12.82 -11.44
N ASP A 6 5.77 -13.32 -12.54
CA ASP A 6 5.40 -12.52 -13.69
C ASP A 6 3.96 -12.82 -14.13
N TYR A 7 3.46 -12.01 -15.07
CA TYR A 7 2.18 -12.21 -15.73
C TYR A 7 2.05 -13.64 -16.27
N GLY A 8 0.85 -14.19 -16.09
CA GLY A 8 0.54 -15.57 -16.47
C GLY A 8 1.08 -16.63 -15.50
N LEU A 9 1.81 -16.24 -14.44
CA LEU A 9 2.38 -17.14 -13.43
C LEU A 9 3.24 -18.27 -14.02
N ALA A 10 3.75 -18.06 -15.24
CA ALA A 10 4.60 -19.01 -15.93
C ALA A 10 6.05 -18.90 -15.40
N PRO A 11 6.80 -20.02 -15.32
CA PRO A 11 8.22 -19.97 -14.97
C PRO A 11 9.01 -19.08 -15.94
N GLY A 12 9.88 -18.23 -15.40
CA GLY A 12 10.71 -17.33 -16.19
C GLY A 12 11.75 -16.59 -15.35
N GLU A 13 12.54 -15.75 -16.02
CA GLU A 13 13.61 -14.97 -15.39
C GLU A 13 13.18 -13.53 -15.05
N ARG A 14 11.97 -13.12 -15.45
CA ARG A 14 11.42 -11.79 -15.21
C ARG A 14 10.65 -11.79 -13.89
N ASP A 15 10.98 -10.86 -13.00
CA ASP A 15 10.30 -10.70 -11.71
C ASP A 15 9.63 -9.32 -11.70
N ASP A 16 8.31 -9.28 -11.75
CA ASP A 16 7.53 -8.05 -11.86
C ASP A 16 7.05 -7.60 -10.47
N THR A 17 7.56 -6.48 -9.96
CA THR A 17 7.22 -6.00 -8.60
C THR A 17 5.71 -5.77 -8.41
N SER A 18 4.97 -5.41 -9.47
CA SER A 18 3.53 -5.23 -9.35
C SER A 18 2.81 -6.57 -9.17
N VAL A 19 3.17 -7.59 -9.97
CA VAL A 19 2.60 -8.95 -9.87
C VAL A 19 3.05 -9.64 -8.58
N MET A 20 4.34 -9.54 -8.24
CA MET A 20 4.87 -10.04 -6.97
C MET A 20 4.15 -9.41 -5.78
N GLY A 21 3.77 -8.13 -5.86
CA GLY A 21 2.97 -7.45 -4.83
C GLY A 21 1.63 -8.13 -4.55
N TRP A 22 0.92 -8.57 -5.60
CA TRP A 22 -0.32 -9.33 -5.45
C TRP A 22 -0.08 -10.72 -4.86
N ALA A 23 0.91 -11.44 -5.38
CA ALA A 23 1.26 -12.78 -4.91
C ALA A 23 1.67 -12.78 -3.43
N ALA A 24 2.54 -11.84 -3.04
CA ALA A 24 3.00 -11.68 -1.66
C ALA A 24 1.86 -11.38 -0.68
N GLN A 25 0.94 -10.48 -1.03
CA GLN A 25 -0.25 -10.22 -0.22
C GLN A 25 -1.15 -11.44 -0.09
N ALA A 26 -1.31 -12.23 -1.17
CA ALA A 26 -2.06 -13.48 -1.13
C ALA A 26 -1.40 -14.52 -0.20
N LEU A 27 -0.08 -14.65 -0.24
CA LEU A 27 0.68 -15.50 0.68
C LEU A 27 0.47 -15.06 2.13
N LYS A 28 0.56 -13.75 2.41
CA LYS A 28 0.31 -13.19 3.74
C LYS A 28 -1.11 -13.51 4.20
N ALA A 29 -2.12 -13.31 3.34
CA ALA A 29 -3.51 -13.61 3.67
C ALA A 29 -3.72 -15.10 3.97
N ALA A 30 -3.13 -16.01 3.18
CA ALA A 30 -3.20 -17.45 3.43
C ALA A 30 -2.58 -17.85 4.77
N MET A 31 -1.43 -17.26 5.12
CA MET A 31 -0.78 -17.46 6.43
C MET A 31 -1.67 -16.99 7.58
N MET A 32 -2.34 -15.85 7.43
CA MET A 32 -3.24 -15.30 8.45
C MET A 32 -4.55 -16.06 8.59
N ALA A 33 -5.05 -16.65 7.51
CA ALA A 33 -6.28 -17.43 7.49
C ALA A 33 -6.07 -18.88 7.96
N ASP A 34 -4.83 -19.30 8.23
CA ASP A 34 -4.47 -20.71 8.44
C ASP A 34 -4.97 -21.62 7.31
N PHE A 35 -5.04 -21.07 6.09
CA PHE A 35 -5.69 -21.70 4.94
C PHE A 35 -4.65 -22.23 3.94
N TYR A 36 -4.11 -23.41 4.24
CA TYR A 36 -3.14 -24.08 3.39
C TYR A 36 -3.10 -25.59 3.68
N SER A 37 -2.78 -26.40 2.67
CA SER A 37 -2.57 -27.84 2.83
C SER A 37 -1.14 -28.20 3.26
N ASP A 38 -0.18 -27.30 3.04
CA ASP A 38 1.25 -27.47 3.37
C ASP A 38 1.83 -26.15 3.95
N PRO A 39 1.91 -26.01 5.30
CA PRO A 39 2.48 -24.84 5.96
C PRO A 39 3.94 -24.57 5.56
N GLU A 40 4.73 -25.62 5.35
CA GLU A 40 6.14 -25.46 5.03
C GLU A 40 6.33 -24.94 3.61
N ALA A 41 5.51 -25.39 2.67
CA ALA A 41 5.51 -24.84 1.31
C ALA A 41 5.15 -23.36 1.30
N LEU A 42 4.15 -22.96 2.09
CA LEU A 42 3.76 -21.56 2.23
C LEU A 42 4.89 -20.71 2.84
N LEU A 43 5.56 -21.21 3.89
CA LEU A 43 6.72 -20.54 4.49
C LEU A 43 7.89 -20.45 3.50
N ARG A 44 8.16 -21.51 2.73
CA ARG A 44 9.18 -21.48 1.66
C ARG A 44 8.84 -20.44 0.59
N ALA A 45 7.59 -20.36 0.15
CA ALA A 45 7.13 -19.37 -0.82
C ALA A 45 7.30 -17.93 -0.30
N SER A 46 6.98 -17.69 0.98
CA SER A 46 7.22 -16.39 1.65
C SER A 46 8.71 -16.02 1.71
N LYS A 47 9.60 -16.97 2.04
CA LYS A 47 11.05 -16.70 2.04
C LYS A 47 11.58 -16.44 0.63
N LEU A 48 10.99 -17.09 -0.36
CA LEU A 48 11.34 -16.91 -1.78
C LEU A 48 10.83 -15.58 -2.33
N SER A 49 9.65 -15.11 -1.92
CA SER A 49 9.10 -13.81 -2.33
C SER A 49 10.03 -12.66 -1.95
N VAL A 50 10.61 -12.70 -0.75
CA VAL A 50 11.65 -11.76 -0.28
C VAL A 50 12.82 -11.69 -1.28
N LYS A 51 13.33 -12.85 -1.75
CA LYS A 51 14.41 -12.88 -2.75
C LYS A 51 13.99 -12.28 -4.09
N GLY A 52 12.72 -12.45 -4.48
CA GLY A 52 12.15 -11.80 -5.66
C GLY A 52 12.21 -10.28 -5.57
N PHE A 53 11.74 -9.69 -4.47
CA PHE A 53 11.82 -8.25 -4.26
C PHE A 53 13.26 -7.74 -4.15
N GLN A 54 14.15 -8.49 -3.50
CA GLN A 54 15.58 -8.14 -3.41
C GLN A 54 16.25 -7.99 -4.79
N LYS A 55 15.87 -8.79 -5.78
CA LYS A 55 16.37 -8.64 -7.15
C LYS A 55 16.00 -7.29 -7.76
N ASN A 56 14.86 -6.74 -7.37
CA ASN A 56 14.35 -5.46 -7.87
C ASN A 56 14.71 -4.28 -6.96
N ALA A 57 15.45 -4.52 -5.87
CA ALA A 57 15.85 -3.48 -4.92
C ALA A 57 17.00 -2.63 -5.48
N HIS A 58 16.89 -1.31 -5.31
CA HIS A 58 17.97 -0.37 -5.60
C HIS A 58 18.89 -0.22 -4.38
N ALA A 59 20.21 -0.10 -4.60
CA ALA A 59 21.22 -0.02 -3.53
C ALA A 59 20.98 1.14 -2.54
N ASP A 60 20.46 2.26 -3.03
CA ASP A 60 20.11 3.47 -2.26
C ASP A 60 18.62 3.57 -1.89
N GLY A 61 17.93 2.43 -1.80
CA GLY A 61 16.49 2.36 -1.54
C GLY A 61 15.66 2.58 -2.81
N GLY A 62 14.55 1.86 -2.89
CA GLY A 62 13.62 1.78 -4.01
C GLY A 62 13.45 0.36 -4.52
N PHE A 63 12.29 0.11 -5.15
CA PHE A 63 12.06 -1.10 -5.93
C PHE A 63 11.61 -0.73 -7.35
N GLY A 64 12.27 -1.28 -8.36
CA GLY A 64 11.91 -1.06 -9.76
C GLY A 64 10.87 -2.06 -10.26
N TYR A 65 10.47 -1.92 -11.52
CA TYR A 65 9.40 -2.74 -12.10
C TYR A 65 9.85 -4.19 -12.32
N VAL A 66 10.99 -4.39 -13.01
CA VAL A 66 11.52 -5.71 -13.40
C VAL A 66 13.01 -5.87 -13.07
N GLY A 67 13.51 -4.97 -12.22
CA GLY A 67 14.91 -4.86 -11.83
C GLY A 67 15.10 -3.67 -10.88
N PRO A 68 16.33 -3.37 -10.45
CA PRO A 68 16.63 -2.27 -9.54
C PRO A 68 16.09 -0.93 -10.04
N GLY A 69 15.41 -0.18 -9.16
CA GLY A 69 14.87 1.14 -9.51
C GLY A 69 14.27 1.87 -8.31
N ARG A 70 13.94 3.14 -8.48
CA ARG A 70 13.45 4.04 -7.41
C ARG A 70 12.09 4.67 -7.75
N GLY A 71 11.24 3.90 -8.46
CA GLY A 71 9.92 4.34 -8.91
C GLY A 71 8.83 4.15 -7.86
N GLY A 72 7.57 4.41 -8.22
CA GLY A 72 6.43 4.28 -7.31
C GLY A 72 6.20 2.87 -6.73
N LEU A 73 6.63 1.83 -7.45
CA LEU A 73 6.62 0.44 -6.97
C LEU A 73 7.53 0.18 -5.76
N SER A 74 8.35 1.15 -5.38
CA SER A 74 9.06 1.18 -4.09
C SER A 74 8.13 0.94 -2.91
N SER A 75 6.91 1.47 -2.96
CA SER A 75 5.87 1.25 -1.96
C SER A 75 5.42 -0.22 -1.88
N VAL A 76 5.20 -0.85 -3.03
CA VAL A 76 4.79 -2.27 -3.14
C VAL A 76 5.87 -3.19 -2.57
N GLY A 77 7.12 -3.01 -3.02
CA GLY A 77 8.24 -3.81 -2.54
C GLY A 77 8.45 -3.65 -1.03
N THR A 78 8.39 -2.42 -0.51
CA THR A 78 8.55 -2.17 0.93
C THR A 78 7.49 -2.87 1.77
N LEU A 79 6.21 -2.72 1.40
CA LEU A 79 5.11 -3.36 2.12
C LEU A 79 5.26 -4.89 2.14
N CYS A 80 5.57 -5.48 0.98
CA CYS A 80 5.69 -6.93 0.87
C CYS A 80 6.90 -7.46 1.64
N MET A 81 8.02 -6.73 1.66
CA MET A 81 9.16 -7.06 2.52
C MET A 81 8.76 -7.04 4.01
N GLN A 82 7.98 -6.05 4.46
CA GLN A 82 7.46 -6.01 5.83
C GLN A 82 6.53 -7.20 6.14
N PHE A 83 5.58 -7.52 5.25
CA PHE A 83 4.65 -8.64 5.43
C PHE A 83 5.33 -10.01 5.54
N HIS A 84 6.50 -10.16 4.92
CA HIS A 84 7.28 -11.39 4.92
C HIS A 84 8.51 -11.32 5.84
N HIS A 85 8.42 -10.54 6.92
CA HIS A 85 9.41 -10.48 8.00
C HIS A 85 10.81 -9.99 7.57
N ALA A 86 10.89 -9.26 6.46
CA ALA A 86 12.11 -8.65 5.94
C ALA A 86 12.06 -7.11 6.02
N GLY A 87 11.16 -6.54 6.83
CA GLY A 87 11.02 -5.09 6.99
C GLY A 87 12.24 -4.40 7.62
N ASN A 88 13.05 -5.14 8.37
CA ASN A 88 14.30 -4.66 8.97
C ASN A 88 15.51 -4.74 8.01
N TYR A 89 15.35 -5.32 6.82
CA TYR A 89 16.45 -5.46 5.87
C TYR A 89 16.83 -4.10 5.26
N PRO A 90 18.10 -3.91 4.83
CA PRO A 90 18.59 -2.61 4.36
C PRO A 90 17.75 -2.00 3.24
N GLU A 91 17.31 -2.81 2.27
CA GLU A 91 16.49 -2.36 1.15
C GLU A 91 15.12 -1.83 1.60
N ALA A 92 14.45 -2.48 2.56
CA ALA A 92 13.16 -2.01 3.08
C ALA A 92 13.33 -0.71 3.88
N ARG A 93 14.34 -0.65 4.76
CA ARG A 93 14.65 0.54 5.57
C ARG A 93 15.02 1.77 4.73
N LYS A 94 15.95 1.61 3.80
CA LYS A 94 16.34 2.69 2.87
C LYS A 94 15.19 3.15 1.99
N THR A 95 14.28 2.23 1.64
CA THR A 95 13.10 2.58 0.85
C THR A 95 12.05 3.33 1.67
N LEU A 96 11.87 3.00 2.95
CA LEU A 96 11.06 3.81 3.87
C LEU A 96 11.61 5.24 3.99
N GLU A 97 12.92 5.39 4.17
CA GLU A 97 13.59 6.70 4.19
C GLU A 97 13.38 7.47 2.88
N LEU A 98 13.47 6.80 1.73
CA LEU A 98 13.12 7.39 0.43
C LEU A 98 11.66 7.86 0.41
N MET A 99 10.72 7.02 0.87
CA MET A 99 9.29 7.34 0.88
C MET A 99 8.91 8.40 1.92
N ASP A 100 9.76 8.72 2.89
CA ASP A 100 9.55 9.88 3.78
C ASP A 100 9.68 11.22 3.07
N THR A 101 10.26 11.23 1.86
CA THR A 101 10.22 12.39 0.97
C THR A 101 8.90 12.53 0.21
N TRP A 102 8.05 11.49 0.23
CA TRP A 102 6.76 11.52 -0.46
C TRP A 102 5.71 12.27 0.37
N LYS A 103 4.80 12.95 -0.32
CA LYS A 103 3.66 13.65 0.27
C LYS A 103 2.36 13.02 -0.24
N PRO A 104 1.37 12.76 0.64
CA PRO A 104 0.07 12.25 0.24
C PRO A 104 -0.75 13.39 -0.39
N VAL A 105 -0.59 13.57 -1.70
CA VAL A 105 -1.29 14.61 -2.48
C VAL A 105 -2.39 13.95 -3.32
N TRP A 106 -3.55 14.57 -3.43
CA TRP A 106 -4.57 14.08 -4.33
C TRP A 106 -4.22 14.42 -5.78
N VAL A 107 -4.05 13.38 -6.60
CA VAL A 107 -3.77 13.49 -8.03
C VAL A 107 -4.99 12.96 -8.76
N GLY A 108 -5.97 13.84 -8.98
CA GLY A 108 -7.28 13.48 -9.51
C GLY A 108 -8.19 14.67 -9.76
N SER A 109 -9.41 14.36 -10.19
CA SER A 109 -10.53 15.29 -10.11
C SER A 109 -10.87 15.56 -8.64
N MET A 110 -11.42 16.73 -8.38
CA MET A 110 -11.90 17.16 -7.05
C MET A 110 -13.09 18.10 -7.25
N PRO A 111 -13.89 18.38 -6.21
CA PRO A 111 -14.95 19.38 -6.30
C PRO A 111 -14.43 20.70 -6.89
N GLY A 112 -15.02 21.16 -8.00
CA GLY A 112 -14.58 22.35 -8.75
C GLY A 112 -13.49 22.13 -9.80
N LEU A 113 -12.94 20.92 -9.94
CA LEU A 113 -11.98 20.54 -10.99
C LEU A 113 -12.29 19.12 -11.50
N LYS A 114 -12.90 19.05 -12.70
CA LYS A 114 -13.15 17.79 -13.39
C LYS A 114 -12.10 17.59 -14.48
N LEU A 115 -11.36 16.49 -14.41
CA LEU A 115 -10.36 16.14 -15.41
C LEU A 115 -10.98 15.29 -16.54
N GLY A 116 -10.51 15.54 -17.77
CA GLY A 116 -10.78 14.69 -18.93
C GLY A 116 -9.94 13.41 -18.94
N LYS A 117 -10.22 12.51 -19.89
CA LYS A 117 -9.47 11.26 -20.05
C LYS A 117 -8.00 11.53 -20.36
N GLY A 118 -7.11 11.08 -19.49
CA GLY A 118 -5.66 11.24 -19.63
C GLY A 118 -5.12 12.60 -19.17
N GLU A 119 -6.00 13.53 -18.77
CA GLU A 119 -5.57 14.78 -18.16
C GLU A 119 -5.01 14.54 -16.76
N LYS A 120 -4.02 15.35 -16.39
CA LYS A 120 -3.39 15.31 -15.07
C LYS A 120 -3.54 16.70 -14.43
N PRO A 121 -3.87 16.78 -13.13
CA PRO A 121 -3.90 18.07 -12.44
C PRO A 121 -2.48 18.60 -12.25
N ALA A 122 -2.34 19.90 -11.96
CA ALA A 122 -1.04 20.49 -11.61
C ALA A 122 -0.36 19.79 -10.43
N SER A 123 -1.15 19.19 -9.52
CA SER A 123 -0.65 18.41 -8.40
C SER A 123 0.12 17.17 -8.83
N ALA A 124 -0.07 16.63 -10.04
CA ALA A 124 0.67 15.47 -10.53
C ALA A 124 2.18 15.69 -10.66
N SER A 125 2.62 16.95 -10.73
CA SER A 125 4.03 17.35 -10.81
C SER A 125 4.51 18.06 -9.55
N ALA A 126 3.74 18.04 -8.47
CA ALA A 126 4.11 18.68 -7.23
C ALA A 126 5.34 17.99 -6.58
N PRO A 127 6.21 18.75 -5.88
CA PRO A 127 7.33 18.15 -5.15
C PRO A 127 6.87 17.13 -4.10
N GLY A 128 7.48 15.95 -4.11
CA GLY A 128 7.13 14.85 -3.21
C GLY A 128 6.02 13.93 -3.73
N VAL A 129 5.55 14.12 -4.97
CA VAL A 129 4.65 13.12 -5.59
C VAL A 129 5.41 11.84 -5.88
N ALA A 130 4.77 10.69 -5.61
CA ALA A 130 5.37 9.39 -5.89
C ALA A 130 5.77 9.28 -7.38
N PRO A 131 7.00 8.86 -7.71
CA PRO A 131 7.45 8.80 -9.10
C PRO A 131 6.65 7.78 -9.93
N GLY A 132 6.13 8.20 -11.09
CA GLY A 132 5.43 7.34 -12.04
C GLY A 132 4.00 7.79 -12.35
N GLY A 133 3.27 6.97 -13.12
CA GLY A 133 1.96 7.34 -13.67
C GLY A 133 0.73 7.09 -12.81
N SER A 134 0.89 6.41 -11.66
CA SER A 134 -0.20 5.90 -10.83
C SER A 134 -0.02 6.25 -9.35
N SER A 135 0.02 7.56 -9.05
CA SER A 135 0.34 8.07 -7.71
C SER A 135 -0.59 7.52 -6.63
N GLN A 136 -1.90 7.42 -6.88
CA GLN A 136 -2.84 6.96 -5.85
C GLN A 136 -2.68 5.47 -5.55
N TYR A 137 -2.44 4.65 -6.58
CA TYR A 137 -2.03 3.26 -6.41
C TYR A 137 -0.76 3.15 -5.55
N TYR A 138 0.28 3.96 -5.82
CA TYR A 138 1.50 3.94 -5.00
C TYR A 138 1.25 4.42 -3.57
N TYR A 139 0.40 5.42 -3.37
CA TYR A 139 0.02 5.89 -2.04
C TYR A 139 -0.77 4.87 -1.25
N TYR A 140 -1.61 4.05 -1.89
CA TYR A 140 -2.27 2.94 -1.22
C TYR A 140 -1.27 1.95 -0.58
N TYR A 141 -0.22 1.58 -1.31
CA TYR A 141 0.84 0.74 -0.74
C TYR A 141 1.71 1.50 0.26
N ALA A 142 2.05 2.76 -0.01
CA ALA A 142 2.88 3.57 0.88
C ALA A 142 2.20 3.82 2.23
N THR A 143 0.89 4.07 2.22
CA THR A 143 0.07 4.23 3.43
C THR A 143 0.15 2.99 4.31
N GLN A 144 0.01 1.80 3.73
CA GLN A 144 0.16 0.55 4.48
C GLN A 144 1.59 0.33 4.98
N ALA A 145 2.60 0.60 4.15
CA ALA A 145 4.00 0.40 4.53
C ALA A 145 4.42 1.33 5.67
N LYS A 146 3.97 2.59 5.62
CA LYS A 146 4.20 3.59 6.67
C LYS A 146 3.43 3.27 7.94
N PHE A 147 2.18 2.81 7.81
CA PHE A 147 1.40 2.33 8.95
C PHE A 147 2.10 1.16 9.66
N GLN A 148 2.58 0.16 8.90
CA GLN A 148 3.34 -0.97 9.44
C GLN A 148 4.66 -0.54 10.08
N ALA A 149 5.33 0.50 9.56
CA ALA A 149 6.52 1.07 10.17
C ALA A 149 6.22 1.82 11.47
N GLY A 150 5.03 2.41 11.60
CA GLY A 150 4.59 3.13 12.78
C GLY A 150 5.39 4.40 13.07
N GLY A 151 5.31 4.86 14.32
CA GLY A 151 6.03 6.03 14.83
C GLY A 151 5.86 7.30 13.99
N THR A 152 6.91 8.13 13.97
CA THR A 152 6.84 9.44 13.29
C THR A 152 6.63 9.36 11.78
N THR A 153 7.02 8.25 11.14
CA THR A 153 6.77 7.99 9.72
C THR A 153 5.27 7.88 9.44
N TRP A 154 4.54 7.12 10.27
CA TRP A 154 3.09 7.01 10.19
C TRP A 154 2.39 8.32 10.58
N GLU A 155 2.76 8.89 11.73
CA GLU A 155 2.10 10.10 12.28
C GLU A 155 2.11 11.26 11.27
N LYS A 156 3.26 11.54 10.66
CA LYS A 156 3.39 12.61 9.65
C LYS A 156 2.58 12.33 8.39
N TRP A 157 2.58 11.08 7.93
CA TRP A 157 1.82 10.69 6.75
C TRP A 157 0.32 10.80 6.97
N ASN A 158 -0.18 10.23 8.07
CA ASN A 158 -1.60 10.21 8.39
C ASN A 158 -2.15 11.63 8.56
N ALA A 159 -1.44 12.48 9.32
CA ALA A 159 -1.84 13.86 9.54
C ALA A 159 -1.96 14.68 8.25
N ALA A 160 -1.17 14.36 7.22
CA ALA A 160 -1.22 15.01 5.92
C ALA A 160 -2.23 14.37 4.95
N MET A 161 -2.45 13.06 5.04
CA MET A 161 -3.22 12.29 4.05
C MET A 161 -4.72 12.52 4.17
N TRP A 162 -5.30 12.38 5.37
CA TRP A 162 -6.76 12.40 5.50
C TRP A 162 -7.40 13.74 5.08
N PRO A 163 -6.85 14.93 5.39
CA PRO A 163 -7.49 16.19 5.00
C PRO A 163 -7.49 16.38 3.48
N GLU A 164 -6.40 15.95 2.83
CA GLU A 164 -6.25 16.01 1.38
C GLU A 164 -7.30 15.14 0.68
N TYR A 165 -7.57 13.96 1.23
CA TYR A 165 -8.53 13.02 0.66
C TYR A 165 -9.96 13.45 0.92
N VAL A 166 -10.30 13.92 2.12
CA VAL A 166 -11.64 14.46 2.42
C VAL A 166 -11.96 15.64 1.51
N LYS A 167 -11.01 16.55 1.28
CA LYS A 167 -11.17 17.67 0.35
C LYS A 167 -11.44 17.23 -1.09
N ALA A 168 -10.88 16.09 -1.49
CA ALA A 168 -11.04 15.54 -2.83
C ALA A 168 -12.34 14.75 -3.04
N GLN A 169 -13.08 14.46 -1.97
CA GLN A 169 -14.30 13.66 -2.03
C GLN A 169 -15.41 14.44 -2.74
N PHE A 170 -15.99 13.83 -3.77
CA PHE A 170 -17.28 14.25 -4.30
C PHE A 170 -18.39 13.72 -3.41
N VAL A 171 -19.41 14.53 -3.14
CA VAL A 171 -20.57 14.13 -2.34
C VAL A 171 -21.84 14.48 -3.12
N GLU A 172 -22.71 13.49 -3.25
CA GLU A 172 -24.09 13.68 -3.70
C GLU A 172 -25.00 13.50 -2.49
N GLU A 173 -25.66 14.58 -2.09
CA GLU A 173 -26.55 14.58 -0.93
C GLU A 173 -27.82 13.78 -1.22
N LYS A 174 -28.26 12.97 -0.24
CA LYS A 174 -29.53 12.21 -0.31
C LYS A 174 -29.64 11.38 -1.60
N ALA A 175 -28.56 10.69 -1.97
CA ALA A 175 -28.47 9.92 -3.22
C ALA A 175 -29.10 8.52 -3.11
N ILE A 176 -29.16 7.93 -1.91
CA ILE A 176 -29.66 6.55 -1.73
C ILE A 176 -30.42 6.39 -0.41
N ALA A 177 -31.53 5.66 -0.42
CA ALA A 177 -32.24 5.27 0.80
C ALA A 177 -31.57 4.07 1.46
N ASP A 178 -31.37 4.12 2.77
CA ASP A 178 -30.93 2.97 3.57
C ASP A 178 -32.06 1.92 3.73
N PRO A 179 -31.82 0.77 4.39
CA PRO A 179 -32.86 -0.25 4.60
C PRO A 179 -34.08 0.23 5.43
N LYS A 180 -33.99 1.37 6.11
CA LYS A 180 -35.07 1.98 6.87
C LYS A 180 -35.82 3.05 6.05
N GLY A 181 -35.35 3.34 4.83
CA GLY A 181 -35.91 4.38 3.97
C GLY A 181 -35.31 5.77 4.20
N GLU A 182 -34.29 5.90 5.05
CA GLU A 182 -33.66 7.19 5.35
C GLU A 182 -32.65 7.54 4.26
N MET A 183 -32.77 8.73 3.67
CA MET A 183 -31.88 9.18 2.61
C MET A 183 -30.47 9.45 3.15
N GLN A 184 -29.48 8.85 2.50
CA GLN A 184 -28.05 8.95 2.80
C GLN A 184 -27.31 9.63 1.66
N ASP A 185 -26.22 10.29 2.01
CA ASP A 185 -25.29 10.86 1.05
C ASP A 185 -24.40 9.75 0.45
N ILE A 186 -23.97 9.93 -0.79
CA ILE A 186 -22.97 9.08 -1.42
C ILE A 186 -21.71 9.91 -1.68
N GLY A 187 -20.58 9.42 -1.18
CA GLY A 187 -19.26 9.99 -1.43
C GLY A 187 -18.43 9.12 -2.37
N TRP A 188 -17.69 9.74 -3.29
CA TRP A 188 -16.75 9.02 -4.17
C TRP A 188 -15.52 9.86 -4.52
N TRP A 189 -14.53 9.18 -5.10
CA TRP A 189 -13.29 9.80 -5.56
C TRP A 189 -13.00 9.45 -7.01
N GLU A 190 -12.23 10.31 -7.67
CA GLU A 190 -11.76 10.12 -9.04
C GLU A 190 -10.31 10.58 -9.15
N ASN A 191 -9.37 9.64 -9.18
CA ASN A 191 -7.94 9.94 -9.34
C ASN A 191 -7.57 10.06 -10.81
N ALA A 192 -6.31 10.37 -11.13
CA ALA A 192 -5.83 10.48 -12.50
C ALA A 192 -4.87 9.33 -12.89
N ASP A 193 -4.80 8.23 -12.14
CA ASP A 193 -3.88 7.13 -12.40
C ASP A 193 -4.04 6.54 -13.81
N ALA A 194 -2.92 6.06 -14.38
CA ALA A 194 -2.85 5.58 -15.77
C ALA A 194 -3.72 4.34 -16.04
N HIS A 195 -3.92 3.51 -15.02
CA HIS A 195 -4.69 2.27 -15.08
C HIS A 195 -5.69 2.25 -13.94
N SER A 196 -6.85 2.86 -14.15
CA SER A 196 -7.92 2.96 -13.15
C SER A 196 -9.30 2.90 -13.82
N ASP A 197 -10.21 2.16 -13.18
CA ASP A 197 -11.64 2.10 -13.51
C ASP A 197 -12.44 2.97 -12.53
N ARG A 198 -12.80 4.16 -13.00
CA ARG A 198 -13.49 5.19 -12.20
C ARG A 198 -15.01 4.97 -12.16
N PRO A 199 -15.69 5.33 -11.06
CA PRO A 199 -15.14 5.82 -9.79
C PRO A 199 -14.83 4.69 -8.79
N VAL A 200 -15.15 3.44 -9.11
CA VAL A 200 -15.15 2.33 -8.14
C VAL A 200 -13.75 2.02 -7.61
N MET A 201 -12.76 1.82 -8.50
CA MET A 201 -11.39 1.52 -8.07
C MET A 201 -10.80 2.69 -7.28
N ASP A 202 -11.07 3.92 -7.71
CA ASP A 202 -10.53 5.13 -7.11
C ASP A 202 -11.07 5.35 -5.70
N THR A 203 -12.40 5.19 -5.56
CA THR A 203 -13.10 5.23 -4.28
C THR A 203 -12.59 4.12 -3.35
N CYS A 204 -12.37 2.92 -3.89
CA CYS A 204 -11.79 1.81 -3.13
C CYS A 204 -10.39 2.16 -2.60
N LEU A 205 -9.49 2.64 -3.46
CA LEU A 205 -8.13 3.02 -3.05
C LEU A 205 -8.12 4.16 -2.02
N ALA A 206 -8.98 5.17 -2.19
CA ALA A 206 -9.11 6.26 -1.24
C ALA A 206 -9.63 5.78 0.12
N ALA A 207 -10.73 5.02 0.11
CA ALA A 207 -11.33 4.48 1.33
C ALA A 207 -10.38 3.50 2.05
N LEU A 208 -9.66 2.63 1.33
CA LEU A 208 -8.72 1.69 1.96
C LEU A 208 -7.53 2.38 2.62
N GLN A 209 -7.12 3.56 2.13
CA GLN A 209 -6.10 4.39 2.76
C GLN A 209 -6.65 5.09 4.00
N LEU A 210 -7.82 5.72 3.89
CA LEU A 210 -8.51 6.34 5.02
C LEU A 210 -8.84 5.32 6.11
N MET A 211 -9.15 4.08 5.77
CA MET A 211 -9.51 3.03 6.73
C MET A 211 -8.32 2.18 7.20
N VAL A 212 -7.08 2.54 6.87
CA VAL A 212 -5.91 1.68 7.14
C VAL A 212 -5.84 1.28 8.62
N TYR A 213 -6.13 2.20 9.54
CA TYR A 213 -6.11 1.93 10.98
C TYR A 213 -7.23 0.99 11.42
N TYR A 214 -8.45 1.09 10.87
CA TYR A 214 -9.56 0.19 11.23
C TYR A 214 -9.30 -1.26 10.81
N ARG A 215 -8.58 -1.46 9.70
CA ARG A 215 -8.29 -2.78 9.14
C ARG A 215 -7.20 -3.54 9.89
N TYR A 216 -6.36 -2.82 10.63
CA TYR A 216 -5.24 -3.38 11.38
C TYR A 216 -5.35 -3.12 12.89
N LEU A 217 -6.56 -2.78 13.39
CA LEU A 217 -6.87 -2.82 14.82
C LEU A 217 -6.59 -4.23 15.38
N PRO A 218 -6.45 -4.38 16.72
CA PRO A 218 -6.04 -5.63 17.38
C PRO A 218 -6.91 -6.87 17.13
N THR A 219 -7.95 -6.79 16.31
CA THR A 219 -8.68 -7.94 15.77
C THR A 219 -7.89 -8.71 14.70
N PHE A 220 -6.86 -8.12 14.09
CA PHE A 220 -5.88 -8.83 13.27
C PHE A 220 -4.73 -9.30 14.17
N LYS A 221 -4.85 -10.51 14.74
CA LYS A 221 -3.72 -11.17 15.43
C LYS A 221 -2.51 -11.21 14.48
N ALA A 222 -1.38 -10.65 14.89
CA ALA A 222 -0.10 -10.99 14.29
C ALA A 222 0.08 -12.50 14.44
N VAL A 223 0.32 -13.20 13.34
CA VAL A 223 0.70 -14.62 13.41
C VAL A 223 2.13 -14.63 13.94
N ASP A 224 2.29 -15.02 15.21
CA ASP A 224 3.58 -15.38 15.79
C ASP A 224 4.07 -16.63 15.07
N ILE A 225 4.96 -16.43 14.09
CA ILE A 225 5.78 -17.51 13.54
C ILE A 225 6.93 -17.69 14.53
N PRO A 226 7.11 -18.88 15.15
CA PRO A 226 8.13 -19.07 16.17
C PRO A 226 9.52 -18.65 15.69
N ASP A 227 10.12 -17.70 16.39
CA ASP A 227 11.49 -17.23 16.15
C ASP A 227 12.49 -18.35 16.49
N GLU A 228 13.24 -18.84 15.51
CA GLU A 228 14.58 -19.36 15.81
C GLU A 228 15.56 -18.18 15.90
N VAL A 229 15.92 -17.87 17.16
CA VAL A 229 17.05 -17.08 17.65
C VAL A 229 16.91 -15.54 17.59
N ALA A 230 16.17 -15.04 18.58
CA ALA A 230 16.44 -13.88 19.44
C ALA A 230 17.09 -12.62 18.84
N ALA A 231 16.29 -11.56 18.72
CA ALA A 231 16.68 -10.21 19.13
C ALA A 231 15.47 -9.51 19.76
N THR A 232 15.64 -9.05 21.00
CA THR A 232 14.60 -8.41 21.83
C THR A 232 14.06 -7.13 21.18
N ALA A 233 12.82 -7.16 20.70
CA ALA A 233 12.04 -5.95 20.48
C ALA A 233 11.42 -5.51 21.82
N GLN A 234 11.70 -4.27 22.25
CA GLN A 234 10.93 -3.65 23.33
C GLN A 234 9.49 -3.48 22.87
N GLU A 235 8.54 -3.90 23.72
CA GLU A 235 7.12 -3.59 23.58
C GLU A 235 6.94 -2.08 23.40
N SER A 236 6.52 -1.67 22.20
CA SER A 236 6.05 -0.32 21.95
C SER A 236 4.56 -0.30 22.21
N SER A 237 4.13 0.53 23.17
CA SER A 237 2.75 0.84 23.49
C SER A 237 1.86 1.00 22.25
N ASP A 238 0.64 0.48 22.36
CA ASP A 238 -0.44 0.52 21.37
C ASP A 238 -0.46 1.78 20.48
N ILE A 239 -0.69 1.57 19.19
CA ILE A 239 -0.93 2.63 18.20
C ILE A 239 -2.19 3.41 18.64
N LYS A 240 -2.00 4.67 19.02
CA LYS A 240 -3.13 5.57 19.33
C LYS A 240 -3.92 5.86 18.07
N VAL A 241 -5.19 5.46 18.06
CA VAL A 241 -6.16 5.83 17.02
C VAL A 241 -6.69 7.22 17.35
N ASP A 242 -6.50 8.18 16.45
CA ASP A 242 -7.17 9.47 16.55
C ASP A 242 -8.64 9.29 16.11
N VAL A 243 -9.56 9.53 17.02
CA VAL A 243 -11.02 9.39 16.81
C VAL A 243 -11.71 10.73 16.56
N ASN A 244 -10.97 11.81 16.38
CA ASN A 244 -11.54 13.10 16.01
C ASN A 244 -11.73 13.17 14.50
N LEU A 245 -12.88 12.65 14.04
CA LEU A 245 -13.49 12.95 12.74
C LEU A 245 -14.39 14.18 12.87
#